data_AF-A0A917JD18-F1
#
_entry.id   AF-A0A917JD18-F1
#
_cell.length_a   1.000
_cell.length_b   1.000
_cell.length_c   1.000
_cell.angle_alpha   90.00
_cell.angle_beta   90.00
_cell.angle_gamma   90.00
#
_symmetry.space_group_name_H-M   'P 1'
#
loop_
_entity.id
_entity.type
_entity.pdbx_description
1 polymer ?
#
loop_
_entity_poly.entity_id
_entity_poly.type
_entity_poly.pdbx_seq_one_letter_code
_entity_poly.pdbx_strand_id
1 'polypeptide(L)'
;MKVLLLALLCTISFSASAQWWRLGKNKRYPLIAQAQTPAYRLTPSKFSLPKVSRCTIGQTSYSLVLSEHTVMKTAQHQMRFREYENASYSFNELAKIYVQLNQLSEAKWFFLQSNNLSRQQNNDRLTIANLIELSNVKQAIGDFSLAQQDLEEARDMAKNHNWQDDIQAVKKRIDNLQLTKLAALKPEAGFGKAGQATL
;
A
#
# COMPACT_ATOMS: atom_id res chain seq x y z
N MET A 1 -13.82 28.58 -43.94
CA MET A 1 -12.94 28.59 -42.74
C MET A 1 -12.56 27.20 -42.21
N LYS A 2 -13.44 26.18 -42.30
CA LYS A 2 -13.13 24.80 -41.84
C LYS A 2 -12.00 24.09 -42.63
N VAL A 3 -11.92 24.33 -43.95
CA VAL A 3 -10.90 23.70 -44.82
C VAL A 3 -9.49 24.27 -44.56
N LEU A 4 -9.39 25.56 -44.25
CA LEU A 4 -8.12 26.20 -43.87
C LEU A 4 -7.57 25.66 -42.54
N LEU A 5 -8.45 25.43 -41.57
CA LEU A 5 -8.08 24.84 -40.28
C LEU A 5 -7.57 23.40 -40.42
N LEU A 6 -8.17 22.62 -41.33
CA LEU A 6 -7.77 21.23 -41.58
C LEU A 6 -6.42 21.15 -42.31
N ALA A 7 -6.18 22.04 -43.28
CA ALA A 7 -4.88 22.16 -43.94
C ALA A 7 -3.77 22.56 -42.94
N LEU A 8 -4.07 23.47 -42.01
CA LEU A 8 -3.11 23.93 -41.00
C LEU A 8 -2.76 22.80 -40.00
N LEU A 9 -3.75 22.00 -39.59
CA LEU A 9 -3.55 20.82 -38.74
C LEU A 9 -2.68 19.73 -39.40
N CYS A 10 -2.83 19.50 -40.70
CA CYS A 10 -2.04 18.51 -41.44
C CYS A 10 -0.54 18.88 -41.56
N THR A 11 -0.21 20.17 -41.59
CA THR A 11 1.20 20.62 -41.70
C THR A 11 1.98 20.49 -40.38
N ILE A 12 1.30 20.52 -39.24
CA ILE A 12 1.94 20.41 -37.91
C ILE A 12 2.27 18.94 -37.56
N SER A 13 1.57 17.97 -38.16
CA SER A 13 1.79 16.54 -37.94
C SER A 13 3.02 15.96 -38.65
N PHE A 14 3.65 16.69 -39.58
CA PHE A 14 4.78 16.19 -40.37
C PHE A 14 6.16 16.36 -39.69
N SER A 15 6.22 16.95 -38.49
CA SER A 15 7.48 17.24 -37.79
C SER A 15 7.96 16.13 -36.81
N ALA A 16 7.34 14.94 -36.80
CA ALA A 16 7.63 13.90 -35.80
C ALA A 16 8.55 12.75 -36.27
N SER A 17 9.03 12.71 -37.51
CA SER A 17 9.93 11.62 -37.94
C SER A 17 10.92 11.98 -39.06
N ALA A 18 11.45 13.20 -39.10
CA ALA A 18 12.56 13.54 -39.98
C ALA A 18 13.92 13.21 -39.34
N GLN A 19 14.14 11.93 -39.00
CA GLN A 19 15.48 11.40 -38.65
C GLN A 19 16.03 10.47 -39.73
N TRP A 20 15.41 10.41 -40.91
CA TRP A 20 15.86 9.53 -42.01
C TRP A 20 17.14 9.99 -42.74
N TRP A 21 17.69 11.17 -42.43
CA TRP A 21 18.82 11.75 -43.17
C TRP A 21 20.15 11.77 -42.41
N ARG A 22 20.20 11.24 -41.18
CA ARG A 22 21.46 11.03 -40.45
C ARG A 22 21.97 9.60 -40.63
N LEU A 23 22.14 9.17 -41.88
CA LEU A 23 23.07 8.08 -42.20
C LEU A 23 24.49 8.64 -42.22
N GLY A 24 25.02 8.95 -41.04
CA GLY A 24 26.45 9.11 -40.87
C GLY A 24 27.12 7.78 -41.20
N LYS A 25 28.21 7.81 -41.97
CA LYS A 25 29.02 6.63 -42.26
C LYS A 25 29.54 6.07 -40.93
N ASN A 26 28.93 5.00 -40.41
CA ASN A 26 29.42 4.30 -39.24
C ASN A 26 30.84 3.81 -39.53
N LYS A 27 31.86 4.48 -38.98
CA LYS A 27 33.24 4.01 -39.05
C LYS A 27 33.31 2.69 -38.29
N ARG A 28 33.32 1.57 -39.01
CA ARG A 28 33.60 0.26 -38.41
C ARG A 28 35.06 0.26 -37.99
N TYR A 29 35.31 0.27 -36.68
CA TYR A 29 36.63 0.01 -36.14
C TYR A 29 37.06 -1.42 -36.52
N PRO A 30 38.35 -1.65 -36.84
CA PRO A 30 38.83 -3.00 -37.11
C PRO A 30 38.61 -3.88 -35.87
N LEU A 31 38.26 -5.15 -36.07
CA LEU A 31 38.25 -6.11 -34.97
C LEU A 31 39.65 -6.13 -34.35
N ILE A 32 39.73 -5.81 -33.06
CA ILE A 32 40.95 -6.01 -32.27
C ILE A 32 41.23 -7.52 -32.32
N ALA A 33 42.39 -7.91 -32.85
CA ALA A 33 42.82 -9.30 -32.84
C ALA A 33 42.80 -9.79 -31.39
N GLN A 34 42.08 -10.88 -31.12
CA GLN A 34 42.05 -11.47 -29.78
C GLN A 34 43.48 -11.84 -29.38
N ALA A 35 43.99 -11.19 -28.34
CA ALA A 35 45.28 -11.53 -27.77
C ALA A 35 45.23 -12.99 -27.31
N GLN A 36 46.17 -13.81 -27.76
CA GLN A 36 46.32 -15.18 -27.31
C GLN A 36 46.73 -15.14 -25.84
N THR A 37 45.76 -15.23 -24.93
CA THR A 37 46.04 -15.31 -23.50
C THR A 37 46.67 -16.67 -23.21
N PRO A 38 47.85 -16.75 -22.58
CA PRO A 38 48.39 -18.02 -22.14
C PRO A 38 47.39 -18.67 -21.19
N ALA A 39 47.08 -19.94 -21.40
CA ALA A 39 46.12 -20.70 -20.61
C ALA A 39 46.70 -21.02 -19.22
N TYR A 40 46.80 -20.02 -18.35
CA TYR A 40 47.08 -20.28 -16.94
C TYR A 40 45.82 -20.90 -16.32
N ARG A 41 45.92 -22.18 -15.97
CA ARG A 41 44.83 -22.93 -15.35
C ARG A 41 44.78 -22.55 -13.87
N LEU A 42 44.02 -21.50 -13.53
CA LEU A 42 43.73 -21.20 -12.12
C LEU A 42 42.95 -22.39 -11.54
N THR A 43 43.52 -23.04 -10.53
CA THR A 43 42.79 -24.03 -9.76
C THR A 43 41.73 -23.29 -8.94
N PRO A 44 40.45 -23.66 -9.01
CA PRO A 44 39.42 -22.98 -8.23
C PRO A 44 39.65 -23.29 -6.75
N SER A 45 40.11 -22.30 -5.99
CA SER A 45 40.14 -22.40 -4.53
C SER A 45 38.70 -22.34 -4.01
N LYS A 46 38.31 -23.36 -3.25
CA LYS A 46 36.98 -23.43 -2.63
C LYS A 46 36.89 -22.41 -1.49
N PHE A 47 36.25 -21.27 -1.72
CA PHE A 47 35.89 -20.34 -0.65
C PHE A 47 34.59 -20.84 0.00
N SER A 48 34.59 -21.09 1.31
CA SER A 48 33.34 -21.27 2.06
C SER A 48 32.69 -19.91 2.22
N LEU A 49 31.44 -19.77 1.78
CA LEU A 49 30.68 -18.55 1.99
C LEU A 49 30.38 -18.42 3.49
N PRO A 50 30.83 -17.35 4.17
CA PRO A 50 30.48 -17.13 5.56
C PRO A 50 28.96 -16.97 5.67
N LYS A 51 28.36 -17.57 6.70
CA LYS A 51 26.93 -17.46 6.98
C LYS A 51 26.62 -16.02 7.40
N VAL A 52 26.15 -15.20 6.47
CA VAL A 52 25.71 -13.83 6.75
C VAL A 52 24.36 -13.89 7.48
N SER A 53 24.33 -13.44 8.73
CA SER A 53 23.09 -13.24 9.46
C SER A 53 22.34 -12.06 8.86
N ARG A 54 21.08 -12.25 8.47
CA ARG A 54 20.24 -11.15 8.00
C ARG A 54 19.96 -10.21 9.16
N CYS A 55 20.39 -8.95 9.04
CA CYS A 55 19.98 -7.89 9.95
C CYS A 55 18.66 -7.30 9.43
N THR A 56 17.62 -7.33 10.25
CA THR A 56 16.35 -6.64 9.99
C THR A 56 16.47 -5.22 10.50
N ILE A 57 16.54 -4.25 9.60
CA ILE A 57 16.45 -2.83 9.98
C ILE A 57 15.00 -2.59 10.40
N GLY A 58 14.78 -2.18 11.65
CA GLY A 58 13.45 -1.84 12.15
C GLY A 58 12.85 -0.66 11.37
N GLN A 59 11.53 -0.62 11.24
CA GLN A 59 10.88 0.54 10.64
C GLN A 59 11.07 1.76 11.55
N THR A 60 11.65 2.80 10.98
CA THR A 60 11.85 4.11 11.62
C THR A 60 10.78 5.08 11.15
N SER A 61 10.50 6.13 11.93
CA SER A 61 9.58 7.19 11.49
C SER A 61 9.99 7.81 10.15
N TYR A 62 11.28 7.97 9.92
CA TYR A 62 11.80 8.43 8.62
C TYR A 62 11.45 7.47 7.48
N SER A 63 11.60 6.15 7.69
CA SER A 63 11.24 5.16 6.68
C SER A 63 9.74 5.15 6.37
N LEU A 64 8.89 5.40 7.37
CA LEU A 64 7.43 5.50 7.19
C LEU A 64 7.03 6.71 6.35
N VAL A 65 7.62 7.88 6.63
CA VAL A 65 7.38 9.10 5.84
C VAL A 65 7.86 8.95 4.40
N LEU A 66 8.99 8.27 4.18
CA LEU A 66 9.44 7.97 2.82
C LEU A 66 8.46 7.03 2.11
N SER A 67 7.99 5.97 2.78
CA SER A 67 6.98 5.08 2.20
C SER A 67 5.68 5.82 1.89
N GLU A 68 5.19 6.64 2.82
CA GLU A 68 4.00 7.48 2.65
C GLU A 68 4.11 8.31 1.36
N HIS A 69 5.21 9.06 1.20
CA HIS A 69 5.43 9.89 0.03
C HIS A 69 5.44 9.06 -1.27
N THR A 70 6.09 7.89 -1.27
CA THR A 70 6.12 7.02 -2.45
C THR A 70 4.74 6.48 -2.80
N VAL A 71 4.00 5.95 -1.83
CA VAL A 71 2.67 5.36 -2.02
C VAL A 71 1.64 6.44 -2.38
N MET A 72 1.77 7.64 -1.81
CA MET A 72 0.95 8.79 -2.18
C MET A 72 1.11 9.14 -3.67
N LYS A 73 2.36 9.20 -4.14
CA LYS A 73 2.66 9.49 -5.55
C LYS A 73 2.12 8.41 -6.49
N THR A 74 2.22 7.13 -6.10
CA THR A 74 1.65 6.04 -6.90
C THR A 74 0.14 6.08 -6.92
N ALA A 75 -0.52 6.33 -5.79
CA ALA A 75 -1.97 6.47 -5.70
C ALA A 75 -2.47 7.62 -6.58
N GLN A 76 -1.82 8.78 -6.55
CA GLN A 76 -2.14 9.92 -7.41
C GLN A 76 -2.01 9.58 -8.91
N HIS A 77 -0.95 8.86 -9.28
CA HIS A 77 -0.76 8.40 -10.65
C HIS A 77 -1.89 7.46 -11.07
N GLN A 78 -2.19 6.43 -10.29
CA GLN A 78 -3.24 5.47 -10.57
C GLN A 78 -4.61 6.14 -10.69
N MET A 79 -4.93 7.08 -9.79
CA MET A 79 -6.17 7.86 -9.85
C MET A 79 -6.25 8.70 -11.13
N ARG A 80 -5.14 9.35 -11.53
CA ARG A 80 -5.08 10.13 -12.78
C ARG A 80 -5.33 9.28 -14.02
N PHE A 81 -4.81 8.05 -14.04
CA PHE A 81 -4.94 7.12 -15.17
C PHE A 81 -6.12 6.15 -15.04
N ARG A 82 -7.01 6.36 -14.05
CA ARG A 82 -8.22 5.55 -13.82
C ARG A 82 -7.93 4.08 -13.51
N GLU A 83 -6.77 3.80 -12.94
CA GLU A 83 -6.40 2.47 -12.44
C GLU A 83 -6.98 2.26 -11.04
N TYR A 84 -8.31 2.22 -10.92
CA TYR A 84 -9.00 2.24 -9.63
C TYR A 84 -8.76 1.00 -8.77
N GLU A 85 -8.56 -0.16 -9.39
CA GLU A 85 -8.19 -1.39 -8.68
C GLU A 85 -6.84 -1.21 -7.97
N ASN A 86 -5.80 -0.80 -8.70
CA ASN A 86 -4.48 -0.52 -8.11
C ASN A 86 -4.53 0.61 -7.08
N ALA A 87 -5.28 1.68 -7.36
CA ALA A 87 -5.47 2.79 -6.43
C ALA A 87 -6.10 2.35 -5.11
N SER A 88 -7.05 1.41 -5.14
CA SER A 88 -7.68 0.88 -3.93
C SER A 88 -6.64 0.22 -3.00
N TYR A 89 -5.68 -0.53 -3.55
CA TYR A 89 -4.59 -1.12 -2.77
C TYR A 89 -3.62 -0.06 -2.24
N SER A 90 -3.24 0.94 -3.05
CA SER A 90 -2.37 2.02 -2.58
C SER A 90 -3.03 2.87 -1.48
N PHE A 91 -4.35 3.07 -1.51
CA PHE A 91 -5.05 3.71 -0.38
C PHE A 91 -5.11 2.82 0.87
N ASN A 92 -5.27 1.50 0.73
CA ASN A 92 -5.15 0.58 1.88
C ASN A 92 -3.75 0.65 2.50
N GLU A 93 -2.71 0.71 1.68
CA GLU A 93 -1.32 0.83 2.13
C GLU A 93 -1.07 2.16 2.84
N LEU A 94 -1.53 3.29 2.28
CA LEU A 94 -1.48 4.59 2.96
C LEU A 94 -2.16 4.53 4.32
N ALA A 95 -3.36 3.94 4.39
CA ALA A 95 -4.08 3.82 5.65
C ALA A 95 -3.27 3.07 6.71
N LYS A 96 -2.61 1.96 6.34
CA LYS A 96 -1.71 1.20 7.24
C LYS A 96 -0.52 2.03 7.70
N ILE A 97 0.11 2.80 6.81
CA ILE A 97 1.21 3.70 7.16
C ILE A 97 0.72 4.74 8.19
N TYR A 98 -0.44 5.34 7.99
CA TYR A 98 -1.00 6.30 8.95
C TYR A 98 -1.40 5.67 10.29
N VAL A 99 -1.83 4.40 10.33
CA VAL A 99 -1.98 3.66 11.59
C VAL A 99 -0.64 3.55 12.32
N GLN A 100 0.45 3.21 11.61
CA GLN A 100 1.79 3.12 12.20
C GLN A 100 2.32 4.48 12.67
N LEU A 101 1.91 5.58 12.02
CA LEU A 101 2.20 6.95 12.44
C LEU A 101 1.28 7.47 13.55
N ASN A 102 0.33 6.66 14.05
CA ASN A 102 -0.69 7.05 15.03
C ASN A 102 -1.58 8.22 14.59
N GLN A 103 -1.75 8.39 13.28
CA GLN A 103 -2.61 9.40 12.64
C GLN A 103 -3.94 8.75 12.24
N LEU A 104 -4.77 8.50 13.25
CA LEU A 104 -5.96 7.66 13.11
C LEU A 104 -7.07 8.29 12.24
N SER A 105 -7.15 9.62 12.18
CA SER A 105 -8.16 10.32 11.37
C SER A 105 -7.86 10.19 9.86
N GLU A 106 -6.58 10.33 9.51
CA GLU A 106 -6.04 10.15 8.17
C GLU A 106 -6.18 8.69 7.75
N ALA A 107 -5.79 7.76 8.62
CA ALA A 107 -5.97 6.32 8.37
C ALA A 107 -7.43 5.96 8.09
N LYS A 108 -8.37 6.49 8.90
CA LYS A 108 -9.82 6.31 8.70
C LYS A 108 -10.25 6.84 7.32
N TRP A 109 -9.78 8.02 6.93
CA TRP A 109 -10.10 8.59 5.61
C TRP A 109 -9.61 7.71 4.46
N PHE A 110 -8.36 7.24 4.52
CA PHE A 110 -7.78 6.38 3.47
C PHE A 110 -8.44 5.01 3.37
N PHE A 111 -8.80 4.37 4.49
CA PHE A 111 -9.59 3.14 4.47
C PHE A 111 -10.96 3.35 3.82
N LEU A 112 -11.63 4.47 4.09
CA LEU A 112 -12.91 4.80 3.44
C LEU A 112 -12.75 5.00 1.93
N GLN A 113 -11.69 5.68 1.48
CA GLN A 113 -11.40 5.82 0.04
C GLN A 113 -11.12 4.46 -0.61
N SER A 114 -10.29 3.63 0.03
CA SER A 114 -10.00 2.28 -0.45
C SER A 114 -11.27 1.44 -0.58
N ASN A 115 -12.15 1.49 0.42
CA ASN A 115 -13.46 0.82 0.40
C ASN A 115 -14.39 1.30 -0.71
N ASN A 116 -14.43 2.61 -0.96
CA ASN A 116 -15.26 3.17 -2.02
C ASN A 116 -14.82 2.61 -3.39
N LEU A 117 -13.51 2.60 -3.65
CA LEU A 117 -12.96 2.07 -4.89
C LEU A 117 -13.10 0.55 -4.98
N SER A 118 -12.78 -0.19 -3.93
CA SER A 118 -12.85 -1.66 -3.96
C SER A 118 -14.27 -2.16 -4.23
N ARG A 119 -15.30 -1.49 -3.69
CA ARG A 119 -16.71 -1.77 -4.00
C ARG A 119 -17.04 -1.48 -5.47
N GLN A 120 -16.58 -0.36 -6.02
CA GLN A 120 -16.78 -0.05 -7.44
C GLN A 120 -16.14 -1.08 -8.37
N GLN A 121 -15.04 -1.71 -7.92
CA GLN A 121 -14.36 -2.76 -8.66
C GLN A 121 -14.86 -4.18 -8.31
N ASN A 122 -15.89 -4.33 -7.47
CA ASN A 122 -16.38 -5.62 -6.95
C ASN A 122 -15.28 -6.47 -6.27
N ASN A 123 -14.28 -5.82 -5.68
CA ASN A 123 -13.21 -6.48 -4.93
C ASN A 123 -13.65 -6.65 -3.46
N ASP A 124 -14.49 -7.66 -3.23
CA ASP A 124 -15.09 -7.90 -1.93
C ASP A 124 -14.06 -8.38 -0.89
N ARG A 125 -13.02 -9.10 -1.30
CA ARG A 125 -11.91 -9.50 -0.40
C ARG A 125 -11.21 -8.28 0.19
N LEU A 126 -10.84 -7.31 -0.67
CA LEU A 126 -10.21 -6.07 -0.20
C LEU A 126 -11.17 -5.26 0.66
N THR A 127 -12.45 -5.19 0.27
CA THR A 127 -13.48 -4.47 1.05
C THR A 127 -13.64 -5.07 2.46
N ILE A 128 -13.70 -6.41 2.60
CA ILE A 128 -13.74 -7.09 3.90
C ILE A 128 -12.49 -6.76 4.72
N ALA A 129 -11.30 -6.90 4.13
CA ALA A 129 -10.04 -6.63 4.82
C ALA A 129 -9.96 -5.19 5.33
N ASN A 130 -10.37 -4.23 4.50
CA ASN A 130 -10.45 -2.82 4.85
C ASN A 130 -11.48 -2.54 5.96
N LEU A 131 -12.67 -3.14 5.93
CA LEU A 131 -13.69 -2.98 6.97
C LEU A 131 -13.19 -3.50 8.33
N ILE A 132 -12.48 -4.63 8.34
CA ILE A 132 -11.85 -5.15 9.56
C ILE A 132 -10.82 -4.15 10.10
N GLU A 133 -9.93 -3.63 9.27
CA GLU A 133 -8.91 -2.67 9.73
C GLU A 133 -9.51 -1.31 10.12
N LEU A 134 -10.49 -0.82 9.37
CA LEU A 134 -11.23 0.39 9.69
C LEU A 134 -11.95 0.28 11.04
N SER A 135 -12.49 -0.90 11.38
CA SER A 135 -13.09 -1.15 12.69
C SER A 135 -12.06 -1.01 13.82
N ASN A 136 -10.82 -1.49 13.63
CA ASN A 136 -9.74 -1.33 14.61
C ASN A 136 -9.40 0.17 14.79
N VAL A 137 -9.33 0.92 13.68
CA VAL A 137 -9.09 2.37 13.72
C VAL A 137 -10.21 3.10 14.46
N LYS A 138 -11.47 2.81 14.13
CA LYS A 138 -12.65 3.41 14.79
C LYS A 138 -12.70 3.05 16.28
N GLN A 139 -12.38 1.81 16.64
CA GLN A 139 -12.26 1.37 18.02
C GLN A 139 -11.19 2.16 18.77
N ALA A 140 -10.01 2.37 18.16
CA ALA A 140 -8.93 3.17 18.76
C ALA A 140 -9.30 4.65 18.95
N ILE A 141 -10.18 5.19 18.09
CA ILE A 141 -10.76 6.54 18.24
C ILE A 141 -11.84 6.58 19.33
N GLY A 142 -12.44 5.44 19.70
CA GLY A 142 -13.56 5.34 20.64
C GLY A 142 -14.94 5.20 19.99
N ASP A 143 -15.00 5.13 18.66
CA ASP A 143 -16.22 4.98 17.86
C ASP A 143 -16.72 3.51 17.83
N PHE A 144 -16.98 2.90 18.99
CA PHE A 144 -17.32 1.47 19.10
C PHE A 144 -18.56 1.06 18.29
N SER A 145 -19.57 1.93 18.20
CA SER A 145 -20.79 1.65 17.42
C SER A 145 -20.52 1.54 15.93
N LEU A 146 -19.69 2.44 15.38
CA LEU A 146 -19.33 2.43 13.97
C LEU A 146 -18.37 1.29 13.64
N ALA A 147 -17.47 0.94 14.57
CA ALA A 147 -16.60 -0.22 14.42
C ALA A 147 -17.41 -1.53 14.39
N GLN A 148 -18.44 -1.66 15.23
CA GLN A 148 -19.33 -2.82 15.22
C GLN A 148 -20.10 -2.94 13.90
N GLN A 149 -20.62 -1.83 13.37
CA GLN A 149 -21.32 -1.82 12.07
C GLN A 149 -20.42 -2.30 10.92
N ASP A 150 -19.17 -1.82 10.87
CA ASP A 150 -18.21 -2.26 9.84
C ASP A 150 -17.93 -3.76 9.91
N LEU A 151 -17.79 -4.31 11.13
CA LEU A 151 -17.54 -5.74 11.33
C LEU A 151 -18.77 -6.59 10.98
N GLU A 152 -19.97 -6.13 11.28
CA GLU A 152 -21.20 -6.81 10.89
C GLU A 152 -21.33 -6.85 9.37
N GLU A 153 -21.08 -5.74 8.69
CA GLU A 153 -21.05 -5.68 7.23
C GLU A 153 -19.99 -6.64 6.64
N ALA A 154 -18.77 -6.61 7.16
CA ALA A 154 -17.69 -7.50 6.72
C ALA A 154 -18.07 -8.99 6.88
N ARG A 155 -18.72 -9.34 7.99
CA ARG A 155 -19.21 -10.70 8.26
C ARG A 155 -20.28 -11.11 7.25
N ASP A 156 -21.22 -10.24 6.95
CA ASP A 156 -22.34 -10.55 6.08
C ASP A 156 -21.86 -10.68 4.62
N MET A 157 -20.93 -9.84 4.18
CA MET A 157 -20.25 -10.02 2.88
C MET A 157 -19.48 -11.36 2.83
N ALA A 158 -18.73 -11.70 3.88
CA ALA A 158 -18.00 -12.98 3.93
C ALA A 158 -18.95 -14.20 3.88
N LYS A 159 -20.10 -14.11 4.55
CA LYS A 159 -21.15 -15.15 4.50
C LYS A 159 -21.74 -15.30 3.11
N ASN A 160 -22.03 -14.19 2.42
CA ASN A 160 -22.57 -14.21 1.06
C ASN A 160 -21.64 -14.96 0.09
N HIS A 161 -20.32 -14.85 0.30
CA HIS A 161 -19.29 -15.56 -0.48
C HIS A 161 -18.88 -16.93 0.07
N ASN A 162 -19.44 -17.37 1.21
CA ASN A 162 -19.03 -18.58 1.92
C ASN A 162 -17.53 -18.63 2.31
N TRP A 163 -16.91 -17.48 2.56
CA TRP A 163 -15.50 -17.39 2.97
C TRP A 163 -15.34 -17.64 4.47
N GLN A 164 -15.22 -18.92 4.84
CA GLN A 164 -15.18 -19.34 6.25
C GLN A 164 -14.03 -18.72 7.05
N ASP A 165 -12.85 -18.57 6.44
CA ASP A 165 -11.69 -17.96 7.10
C ASP A 165 -11.96 -16.51 7.51
N ASP A 166 -12.59 -15.74 6.61
CA ASP A 166 -12.95 -14.33 6.87
C ASP A 166 -14.06 -14.25 7.92
N ILE A 167 -15.07 -15.14 7.87
CA ILE A 167 -16.14 -15.20 8.89
C ILE A 167 -15.53 -15.42 10.29
N GLN A 168 -14.58 -16.35 10.41
CA GLN A 168 -13.91 -16.62 11.68
C GLN A 168 -13.03 -15.45 12.12
N ALA A 169 -12.31 -14.82 11.19
CA ALA A 169 -11.49 -13.65 11.49
C ALA A 169 -12.34 -12.48 12.01
N VAL A 170 -13.45 -12.18 11.33
CA VAL A 170 -14.39 -11.13 11.74
C VAL A 170 -15.04 -11.46 13.09
N LYS A 171 -15.44 -12.71 13.33
CA LYS A 171 -15.99 -13.14 14.62
C LYS A 171 -15.03 -12.85 15.78
N LYS A 172 -13.75 -13.23 15.64
CA LYS A 172 -12.73 -12.94 16.65
C LYS A 172 -12.60 -11.44 16.93
N ARG A 173 -12.73 -10.59 15.90
CA ARG A 173 -12.67 -9.13 16.03
C ARG A 173 -13.90 -8.57 16.77
N ILE A 174 -15.10 -9.08 16.48
CA ILE A 174 -16.34 -8.71 17.19
C ILE A 174 -16.21 -9.04 18.70
N ASP A 175 -15.75 -10.24 19.02
CA ASP A 175 -15.58 -10.67 20.42
C ASP A 175 -14.57 -9.75 21.16
N ASN A 176 -13.44 -9.43 20.52
CA ASN A 176 -12.46 -8.49 21.07
C ASN A 176 -13.02 -7.07 21.25
N LEU A 177 -13.85 -6.59 20.32
CA LEU A 177 -14.51 -5.29 20.42
C LEU A 177 -15.43 -5.23 21.64
N GLN A 178 -16.19 -6.28 21.92
CA GLN A 178 -17.05 -6.35 23.11
C GLN A 178 -16.23 -6.30 24.41
N LEU A 179 -15.13 -7.05 24.48
CA LEU A 179 -14.24 -7.06 25.64
C LEU A 179 -13.63 -5.68 25.91
N THR A 180 -13.12 -5.02 24.86
CA THR A 180 -12.53 -3.68 24.99
C THR A 180 -13.57 -2.62 25.36
N LYS A 181 -14.79 -2.69 24.82
CA LYS A 181 -15.89 -1.82 25.21
C LYS A 181 -16.23 -1.99 26.70
N LEU A 182 -16.32 -3.23 27.18
CA LEU A 182 -16.55 -3.51 28.61
C LEU A 182 -15.41 -3.00 29.49
N ALA A 183 -14.16 -3.10 29.04
CA ALA A 183 -13.01 -2.55 29.76
C ALA A 183 -13.06 -1.01 29.81
N ALA A 184 -13.41 -0.36 28.71
CA ALA A 184 -13.57 1.10 28.64
C ALA A 184 -14.71 1.63 29.54
N LEU A 185 -15.74 0.82 29.80
CA LEU A 185 -16.85 1.14 30.71
C LEU A 185 -16.53 0.92 32.20
N LYS A 186 -15.39 0.30 32.54
CA LYS A 186 -14.95 0.08 33.94
C LYS A 186 -13.83 1.03 34.44
N PRO A 187 -13.83 2.36 34.19
CA PRO A 187 -12.72 3.20 34.66
C PRO A 187 -12.67 3.45 36.19
N GLU A 188 -13.74 3.21 36.96
CA GLU A 188 -13.84 3.79 38.32
C GLU A 188 -13.68 2.83 39.52
N ALA A 189 -13.44 1.53 39.33
CA ALA A 189 -13.31 0.62 40.48
C ALA A 189 -11.94 0.68 41.20
N GLY A 190 -10.96 1.43 40.68
CA GLY A 190 -9.55 1.37 41.11
C GLY A 190 -8.90 2.65 41.64
N PHE A 191 -9.46 3.84 41.40
CA PHE A 191 -8.81 5.11 41.77
C PHE A 191 -9.33 5.76 43.07
N GLY A 192 -10.36 5.18 43.70
CA GLY A 192 -11.00 5.74 44.91
C GLY A 192 -10.39 5.38 46.27
N LYS A 193 -9.24 4.68 46.34
CA LYS A 193 -8.64 4.22 47.62
C LYS A 193 -7.18 4.63 47.88
N ALA A 194 -6.65 5.62 47.15
CA ALA A 194 -5.26 6.07 47.31
C ALA A 194 -5.11 7.51 47.85
N GLY A 195 -6.15 8.09 48.47
CA GLY A 195 -6.16 9.49 48.92
C GLY A 195 -6.45 9.75 50.41
N GLN A 196 -6.62 8.71 51.24
CA GLN A 196 -6.90 8.87 52.68
C GLN A 196 -6.06 7.89 53.50
N ALA A 197 -4.73 8.03 53.45
CA ALA A 197 -3.83 7.34 54.37
C ALA A 197 -2.48 8.06 54.41
N THR A 198 -2.47 9.32 54.86
CA THR A 198 -1.29 9.94 55.44
C THR A 198 -1.78 10.93 56.50
N LEU A 199 -1.44 10.60 57.74
CA LEU A 199 -1.61 11.39 58.95
C LEU A 199 -0.66 12.59 58.94
#